data_AF-A0A8H4VGE7-F1
#
_entry.id   AF-A0A8H4VGE7-F1
#
_cell.length_a   1.000
_cell.length_b   1.000
_cell.length_c   1.000
_cell.angle_alpha   90.00
_cell.angle_beta   90.00
_cell.angle_gamma   90.00
#
_symmetry.space_group_name_H-M   'P 1'
#
loop_
_entity.id
_entity.type
_entity.pdbx_description
1 polymer ?
#
loop_
_entity_poly.entity_id
_entity_poly.type
_entity_poly.pdbx_seq_one_letter_code
_entity_poly.pdbx_strand_id
1 'polypeptide(L)'
;MQSSRALLAAHHQLAAEEKALRRRADAVRAAIVVDVYMHVVTRSTHVSPETLREQLRVLNHDFGPSRISFDLKAVDWASNAAWGKEDDYFPMMKALHKGGKSSLNLYFVDGSDLTGRNVRPVFADPTKLSIGQLLSTHFGVCTDPTDWLGREDRLFLDGCIISADTLPGGKERNYNQGKTATHEVGHWFGLLHTFAPDCYGDGDMVDDTPAAQRQSTDCSKWADSCPDHPGLDPVHNYMSYSFDNCTTEFTKGQTDRMHSLWRRYRA
;
A
#
# COMPACT_ATOMS: atom_id res chain seq x y z
N MET A 1 -1.46 9.97 -12.30
CA MET A 1 -1.26 8.86 -11.35
C MET A 1 -0.35 7.88 -12.02
N GLN A 2 0.93 7.79 -11.62
CA GLN A 2 1.88 6.93 -12.31
C GLN A 2 2.80 6.30 -11.28
N SER A 3 2.66 4.98 -11.12
CA SER A 3 3.64 4.15 -10.44
C SER A 3 5.00 4.26 -11.13
N SER A 4 6.06 3.80 -10.46
CA SER A 4 7.41 3.93 -11.03
C SER A 4 7.46 3.27 -12.42
N ARG A 5 8.25 3.83 -13.34
CA ARG A 5 8.42 3.25 -14.68
C ARG A 5 8.92 1.80 -14.60
N ALA A 6 9.72 1.49 -13.59
CA ALA A 6 10.23 0.15 -13.33
C ALA A 6 9.09 -0.80 -12.92
N LEU A 7 8.19 -0.36 -12.03
CA LEU A 7 7.03 -1.14 -11.62
C LEU A 7 6.07 -1.41 -12.77
N LEU A 8 5.73 -0.39 -13.57
CA LEU A 8 4.87 -0.57 -14.75
C LEU A 8 5.49 -1.55 -15.76
N ALA A 9 6.80 -1.44 -16.02
CA ALA A 9 7.51 -2.39 -16.87
C ALA A 9 7.48 -3.82 -16.30
N ALA A 10 7.63 -3.97 -14.98
CA ALA A 10 7.50 -5.27 -14.32
C ALA A 10 6.08 -5.83 -14.44
N HIS A 11 5.04 -5.00 -14.29
CA HIS A 11 3.65 -5.40 -14.49
C HIS A 11 3.37 -5.89 -15.90
N HIS A 12 3.87 -5.22 -16.94
CA HIS A 12 3.69 -5.69 -18.33
C HIS A 12 4.36 -7.05 -18.56
N GLN A 13 5.57 -7.24 -18.02
CA GLN A 13 6.27 -8.52 -18.12
C GLN A 13 5.50 -9.63 -17.40
N LEU A 14 5.05 -9.37 -16.17
CA LEU A 14 4.31 -10.34 -15.38
C LEU A 14 2.94 -10.66 -15.96
N ALA A 15 2.22 -9.71 -16.54
CA ALA A 15 0.94 -9.96 -17.20
C ALA A 15 1.11 -10.98 -18.35
N ALA A 16 2.19 -10.86 -19.13
CA ALA A 16 2.50 -11.82 -20.19
C ALA A 16 2.87 -13.21 -19.63
N GLU A 17 3.67 -13.27 -18.57
CA GLU A 17 4.12 -14.51 -17.92
C GLU A 17 2.97 -15.24 -17.21
N GLU A 18 2.15 -14.53 -16.45
CA GLU A 18 1.01 -15.06 -15.69
C GLU A 18 -0.06 -15.64 -16.62
N LYS A 19 -0.30 -15.00 -17.78
CA LYS A 19 -1.19 -15.54 -18.82
C LYS A 19 -0.66 -16.84 -19.42
N ALA A 20 0.65 -16.99 -19.55
CA ALA A 20 1.29 -18.23 -20.01
C ALA A 20 1.25 -19.33 -18.93
N LEU A 21 1.40 -18.96 -17.65
CA LEU A 21 1.34 -19.88 -16.51
C LEU A 21 -0.08 -20.32 -16.17
N ARG A 22 -1.09 -19.46 -16.24
CA ARG A 22 -2.51 -19.84 -16.03
C ARG A 22 -3.00 -20.91 -17.01
N ARG A 23 -2.36 -21.03 -18.18
CA ARG A 23 -2.61 -22.12 -19.16
C ARG A 23 -1.98 -23.45 -18.76
N ARG A 24 -1.14 -23.47 -17.71
CA ARG A 24 -0.45 -24.64 -17.14
C ARG A 24 -0.83 -24.72 -15.64
N ALA A 25 -1.89 -25.47 -15.35
CA ALA A 25 -2.58 -25.55 -14.06
C ALA A 25 -1.78 -25.29 -12.76
N ASP A 26 -2.46 -24.55 -11.85
CA ASP A 26 -2.33 -24.37 -10.40
C ASP A 26 -1.11 -24.94 -9.67
N ALA A 27 -0.01 -24.18 -9.69
CA ALA A 27 1.00 -24.29 -8.64
C ALA A 27 0.44 -23.73 -7.32
N VAL A 28 0.53 -24.49 -6.24
CA VAL A 28 0.20 -24.01 -4.89
C VAL A 28 1.15 -22.86 -4.54
N ARG A 29 0.60 -21.66 -4.27
CA ARG A 29 1.39 -20.51 -3.86
C ARG A 29 2.04 -20.77 -2.49
N ALA A 30 3.35 -20.60 -2.40
CA ALA A 30 4.06 -20.64 -1.13
C ALA A 30 3.52 -19.54 -0.21
N ALA A 31 3.38 -19.83 1.09
CA ALA A 31 2.98 -18.80 2.04
C ALA A 31 4.09 -17.76 2.19
N ILE A 32 3.72 -16.48 2.26
CA ILE A 32 4.65 -15.38 2.54
C ILE A 32 4.44 -14.97 4.01
N VAL A 33 5.52 -14.95 4.77
CA VAL A 33 5.53 -14.40 6.14
C VAL A 33 6.42 -13.16 6.12
N VAL A 34 5.83 -12.01 6.41
CA VAL A 34 6.51 -10.71 6.42
C VAL A 34 6.80 -10.33 7.86
N ASP A 35 8.08 -10.09 8.15
CA ASP A 35 8.49 -9.49 9.42
C ASP A 35 8.07 -8.01 9.44
N VAL A 36 7.31 -7.60 10.46
CA VAL A 36 6.77 -6.25 10.60
C VAL A 36 7.40 -5.51 11.77
N TYR A 37 7.76 -4.26 11.52
CA TYR A 37 8.19 -3.28 12.51
C TYR A 37 7.23 -2.10 12.48
N MET A 38 6.63 -1.77 13.62
CA MET A 38 5.70 -0.64 13.74
C MET A 38 6.35 0.50 14.52
N HIS A 39 6.34 1.69 13.92
CA HIS A 39 6.97 2.89 14.45
C HIS A 39 5.89 3.92 14.75
N VAL A 40 5.65 4.19 16.02
CA VAL A 40 4.68 5.18 16.47
C VAL A 40 5.40 6.53 16.60
N VAL A 41 5.12 7.43 15.68
CA VAL A 41 5.73 8.77 15.58
C VAL A 41 4.63 9.84 15.59
N THR A 42 3.70 9.68 16.50
CA THR A 42 2.51 10.51 16.66
C THR A 42 2.37 10.91 18.13
N ARG A 43 1.81 12.09 18.38
CA ARG A 43 1.41 12.53 19.72
C ARG A 43 0.00 12.09 20.07
N SER A 44 -0.70 11.42 19.17
CA SER A 44 -2.08 11.06 19.40
C SER A 44 -2.21 10.08 20.56
N THR A 45 -3.09 10.42 21.49
CA THR A 45 -3.32 9.64 22.71
C THR A 45 -4.20 8.41 22.47
N HIS A 46 -4.80 8.26 21.28
CA HIS A 46 -5.59 7.07 20.94
C HIS A 46 -4.73 5.88 20.45
N VAL A 47 -3.47 6.11 20.11
CA VAL A 47 -2.57 5.03 19.70
C VAL A 47 -2.07 4.31 20.94
N SER A 48 -2.37 3.02 21.01
CA SER A 48 -2.02 2.13 22.12
C SER A 48 -1.46 0.82 21.59
N PRO A 49 -0.79 0.00 22.42
CA PRO A 49 -0.43 -1.36 22.05
C PRO A 49 -1.64 -2.21 21.58
N GLU A 50 -2.83 -1.97 22.13
CA GLU A 50 -4.07 -2.62 21.71
C GLU A 50 -4.47 -2.21 20.29
N THR A 51 -4.41 -0.91 19.99
CA THR A 51 -4.69 -0.35 18.66
C THR A 51 -3.76 -0.93 17.60
N LEU A 52 -2.46 -1.05 17.90
CA LEU A 52 -1.47 -1.62 16.97
C LEU A 52 -1.67 -3.14 16.78
N ARG A 53 -2.01 -3.86 17.86
CA ARG A 53 -2.39 -5.27 17.76
C ARG A 53 -3.62 -5.45 16.88
N GLU A 54 -4.60 -4.57 16.98
CA GLU A 54 -5.79 -4.61 16.11
C GLU A 54 -5.42 -4.31 14.66
N GLN A 55 -4.56 -3.32 14.40
CA GLN A 55 -4.08 -3.06 13.04
C GLN A 55 -3.36 -4.29 12.45
N LEU A 56 -2.56 -5.00 13.24
CA LEU A 56 -1.92 -6.24 12.80
C LEU A 56 -2.94 -7.37 12.53
N ARG A 57 -4.04 -7.44 13.30
CA ARG A 57 -5.14 -8.37 13.03
C ARG A 57 -5.83 -8.04 11.71
N VAL A 58 -6.11 -6.76 11.46
CA VAL A 58 -6.71 -6.30 10.20
C VAL A 58 -5.83 -6.71 9.01
N LEU A 59 -4.52 -6.46 9.07
CA LEU A 59 -3.59 -6.87 8.01
C LEU A 59 -3.59 -8.39 7.80
N ASN A 60 -3.49 -9.19 8.87
CA ASN A 60 -3.52 -10.66 8.75
C ASN A 60 -4.87 -11.20 8.27
N HIS A 61 -5.98 -10.54 8.61
CA HIS A 61 -7.31 -10.89 8.11
C HIS A 61 -7.40 -10.61 6.61
N ASP A 62 -7.05 -9.40 6.18
CA ASP A 62 -7.24 -8.94 4.80
C ASP A 62 -6.31 -9.63 3.81
N PHE A 63 -5.08 -9.93 4.22
CA PHE A 63 -4.09 -10.62 3.39
C PHE A 63 -4.09 -12.15 3.56
N GLY A 64 -4.80 -12.67 4.57
CA GLY A 64 -4.91 -14.11 4.84
C GLY A 64 -5.40 -14.93 3.64
N PRO A 65 -6.47 -14.54 2.92
CA PRO A 65 -6.91 -15.19 1.69
C PRO A 65 -5.84 -15.25 0.60
N SER A 66 -4.93 -14.27 0.59
CA SER A 66 -3.78 -14.19 -0.32
C SER A 66 -2.58 -15.03 0.15
N ARG A 67 -2.70 -15.79 1.25
CA ARG A 67 -1.61 -16.56 1.89
C ARG A 67 -0.40 -15.70 2.27
N ILE A 68 -0.66 -14.47 2.68
CA ILE A 68 0.32 -13.53 3.20
C ILE A 68 -0.04 -13.27 4.67
N SER A 69 0.95 -13.38 5.55
CA SER A 69 0.80 -13.10 6.98
C SER A 69 1.91 -12.19 7.48
N PHE A 70 1.62 -11.45 8.54
CA PHE A 70 2.50 -10.45 9.12
C PHE A 70 2.86 -10.83 10.56
N ASP A 71 4.16 -10.99 10.80
CA ASP A 71 4.71 -11.32 12.12
C ASP A 71 5.38 -10.09 12.75
N LEU A 72 4.80 -9.58 13.83
CA LEU A 72 5.28 -8.37 14.49
C LEU A 72 6.55 -8.66 15.28
N LYS A 73 7.66 -8.01 14.89
CA LYS A 73 8.95 -8.15 15.54
C LYS A 73 9.20 -7.12 16.62
N ALA A 74 8.82 -5.87 16.38
CA ALA A 74 8.97 -4.80 17.37
C ALA A 74 7.99 -3.66 17.13
N VAL A 75 7.73 -2.92 18.22
CA VAL A 75 7.07 -1.63 18.20
C VAL A 75 8.02 -0.60 18.82
N ASP A 76 8.31 0.47 18.09
CA ASP A 76 9.08 1.60 18.57
C ASP A 76 8.15 2.78 18.82
N TRP A 77 8.25 3.40 20.00
CA TRP A 77 7.51 4.61 20.35
C TRP A 77 8.48 5.78 20.29
N ALA A 78 8.54 6.45 19.14
CA ALA A 78 9.47 7.55 18.93
C ALA A 78 8.79 8.88 19.30
N SER A 79 9.05 9.37 20.51
CA SER A 79 8.62 10.71 20.95
C SER A 79 9.62 11.77 20.49
N ASN A 80 9.85 11.92 19.18
CA ASN A 80 10.58 13.08 18.67
C ASN A 80 9.58 14.13 18.20
N ALA A 81 9.52 15.25 18.93
CA ALA A 81 8.61 16.35 18.67
C ALA A 81 8.76 16.99 17.28
N ALA A 82 9.92 16.84 16.64
CA ALA A 82 10.24 17.37 15.32
C ALA A 82 9.88 16.41 14.18
N TRP A 83 9.93 15.10 14.41
CA TRP A 83 9.53 14.10 13.41
C TRP A 83 8.01 14.14 13.22
N GLY A 84 7.56 14.21 11.96
CA GLY A 84 6.13 14.28 11.61
C GLY A 84 5.48 15.67 11.66
N LYS A 85 6.23 16.76 11.95
CA LYS A 85 5.69 18.14 11.91
C LYS A 85 6.02 18.93 10.65
N GLU A 86 7.13 18.65 9.96
CA GLU A 86 7.65 19.51 8.87
C GLU A 86 8.44 18.72 7.82
N ASP A 87 7.88 17.62 7.30
CA ASP A 87 8.40 16.94 6.09
C ASP A 87 9.76 16.22 6.26
N ASP A 88 10.16 15.92 7.49
CA ASP A 88 11.44 15.29 7.83
C ASP A 88 11.34 13.74 7.95
N TYR A 89 10.68 13.10 6.99
CA TYR A 89 10.52 11.64 6.98
C TYR A 89 11.83 10.90 6.71
N PHE A 90 12.76 11.51 5.99
CA PHE A 90 14.03 10.89 5.63
C PHE A 90 14.88 10.50 6.85
N PRO A 91 15.24 11.42 7.78
CA PRO A 91 16.00 11.05 8.97
C PRO A 91 15.19 10.19 9.94
N MET A 92 13.86 10.35 9.99
CA MET A 92 12.99 9.47 10.77
C MET A 92 13.11 8.02 10.28
N MET A 93 12.88 7.77 8.99
CA MET A 93 12.99 6.43 8.40
C MET A 93 14.42 5.91 8.51
N LYS A 94 15.45 6.76 8.29
CA LYS A 94 16.84 6.36 8.47
C LYS A 94 17.18 5.91 9.89
N ALA A 95 16.61 6.57 10.90
CA ALA A 95 16.86 6.24 12.30
C ALA A 95 16.08 5.02 12.78
N LEU A 96 14.88 4.79 12.22
CA LEU A 96 13.92 3.81 12.74
C LEU A 96 13.82 2.54 11.90
N HIS A 97 14.15 2.58 10.61
CA HIS A 97 14.01 1.43 9.71
C HIS A 97 14.77 0.21 10.25
N LYS A 98 14.10 -0.95 10.21
CA LYS A 98 14.63 -2.23 10.65
C LYS A 98 14.42 -3.30 9.59
N GLY A 99 15.33 -4.26 9.56
CA GLY A 99 15.29 -5.37 8.61
C GLY A 99 15.85 -4.99 7.24
N GLY A 100 15.34 -5.65 6.19
CA GLY A 100 15.75 -5.42 4.81
C GLY A 100 14.56 -5.43 3.86
N LYS A 101 14.80 -5.70 2.58
CA LYS A 101 13.78 -5.64 1.50
C LYS A 101 12.57 -6.57 1.68
N SER A 102 12.69 -7.59 2.54
CA SER A 102 11.63 -8.53 2.92
C SER A 102 10.91 -8.16 4.22
N SER A 103 11.34 -7.08 4.89
CA SER A 103 10.75 -6.60 6.14
C SER A 103 9.90 -5.36 5.90
N LEU A 104 8.71 -5.33 6.47
CA LEU A 104 7.79 -4.20 6.34
C LEU A 104 7.94 -3.25 7.55
N ASN A 105 8.22 -1.98 7.26
CA ASN A 105 8.24 -0.92 8.26
C ASN A 105 6.99 -0.04 8.10
N LEU A 106 6.16 0.04 9.14
CA LEU A 106 4.95 0.86 9.19
C LEU A 106 5.19 2.04 10.14
N TYR A 107 5.10 3.27 9.63
CA TYR A 107 5.29 4.50 10.38
C TYR A 107 3.94 5.19 10.60
N PHE A 108 3.44 5.21 11.83
CA PHE A 108 2.20 5.88 12.19
C PHE A 108 2.48 7.31 12.66
N VAL A 109 2.04 8.30 11.88
CA VAL A 109 2.34 9.73 12.09
C VAL A 109 1.09 10.55 12.39
N ASP A 110 1.25 11.72 13.00
CA ASP A 110 0.13 12.64 13.25
C ASP A 110 -0.57 13.06 11.93
N GLY A 111 -1.89 13.27 11.95
CA GLY A 111 -2.66 14.10 10.99
C GLY A 111 -3.31 13.38 9.81
N SER A 112 -4.47 13.90 9.38
CA SER A 112 -5.39 13.34 8.39
C SER A 112 -5.14 13.78 6.94
N ASP A 113 -4.23 14.73 6.71
CA ASP A 113 -3.84 15.17 5.37
C ASP A 113 -2.33 15.03 5.21
N LEU A 114 -1.91 13.96 4.54
CA LEU A 114 -0.53 13.75 4.09
C LEU A 114 -0.28 14.35 2.70
N THR A 115 -1.28 14.95 2.05
CA THR A 115 -1.16 15.61 0.73
C THR A 115 -0.87 17.12 0.83
N GLY A 116 -1.38 17.78 1.88
CA GLY A 116 -1.23 19.22 2.13
C GLY A 116 -0.05 19.61 3.03
N ARG A 117 0.54 18.64 3.74
CA ARG A 117 1.91 18.78 4.23
C ARG A 117 2.80 18.70 3.00
N ASN A 118 3.77 19.60 2.86
CA ASN A 118 4.69 19.56 1.73
C ASN A 118 5.53 18.29 1.87
N VAL A 119 4.99 17.09 1.67
CA VAL A 119 5.73 15.82 1.65
C VAL A 119 6.69 15.96 0.49
N ARG A 120 7.80 16.62 0.81
CA ARG A 120 8.81 17.04 -0.12
C ARG A 120 9.38 15.72 -0.56
N PRO A 121 9.44 15.52 -1.87
CA PRO A 121 9.47 14.21 -2.48
C PRO A 121 10.59 13.38 -1.89
N VAL A 122 10.25 12.51 -0.93
CA VAL A 122 11.22 11.69 -0.19
C VAL A 122 11.91 10.72 -1.15
N PHE A 123 11.25 10.40 -2.27
CA PHE A 123 11.65 9.30 -3.12
C PHE A 123 12.11 9.70 -4.53
N ALA A 124 12.10 10.98 -4.92
CA ALA A 124 12.35 11.32 -6.33
C ALA A 124 13.63 12.04 -6.70
N ASP A 125 14.45 12.64 -5.84
CA ASP A 125 15.74 13.16 -6.35
C ASP A 125 16.98 12.71 -5.60
N PRO A 126 18.09 12.56 -6.34
CA PRO A 126 19.39 12.98 -5.87
C PRO A 126 19.54 14.49 -5.46
N THR A 127 18.83 15.49 -6.03
CA THR A 127 18.83 16.95 -5.65
C THR A 127 17.56 17.87 -5.92
N LYS A 128 16.28 17.46 -5.69
CA LYS A 128 14.94 17.96 -6.24
C LYS A 128 14.30 17.43 -7.59
N LEU A 129 13.51 16.37 -7.47
CA LEU A 129 12.68 15.66 -8.44
C LEU A 129 11.53 15.12 -7.55
N SER A 130 10.34 14.97 -8.12
CA SER A 130 9.05 14.71 -7.45
C SER A 130 8.59 13.24 -7.47
N ILE A 131 8.40 12.63 -6.28
CA ILE A 131 7.57 11.45 -6.01
C ILE A 131 6.61 11.97 -4.97
N GLY A 132 5.32 11.80 -5.21
CA GLY A 132 4.28 12.18 -4.25
C GLY A 132 3.42 13.36 -4.69
N GLN A 133 3.09 13.47 -5.98
CA GLN A 133 1.78 14.05 -6.32
C GLN A 133 0.73 12.96 -6.57
N LEU A 134 1.10 11.68 -6.46
CA LEU A 134 0.35 10.56 -7.00
C LEU A 134 0.69 9.31 -6.19
N LEU A 135 -0.35 8.66 -5.66
CA LEU A 135 -0.39 7.40 -4.88
C LEU A 135 -0.81 7.49 -3.41
N SER A 136 -1.17 8.67 -2.93
CA SER A 136 -1.73 8.83 -1.58
C SER A 136 -3.25 8.64 -1.61
N THR A 137 -3.77 7.67 -0.84
CA THR A 137 -4.98 7.99 -0.06
C THR A 137 -4.59 9.18 0.80
N HIS A 138 -5.46 10.17 1.02
CA HIS A 138 -5.15 11.39 1.78
C HIS A 138 -4.44 11.12 3.14
N PHE A 139 -4.47 9.86 3.58
CA PHE A 139 -4.05 9.31 4.84
C PHE A 139 -2.82 8.37 4.80
N GLY A 140 -2.23 8.03 3.65
CA GLY A 140 -1.11 7.10 3.58
C GLY A 140 -0.23 7.19 2.32
N VAL A 141 0.96 6.60 2.39
CA VAL A 141 1.84 6.31 1.25
C VAL A 141 2.79 5.15 1.57
N CYS A 142 3.03 4.24 0.61
CA CYS A 142 4.14 3.28 0.66
C CYS A 142 5.06 3.38 -0.56
N THR A 143 6.29 2.90 -0.39
CA THR A 143 7.17 2.54 -1.51
C THR A 143 6.64 1.32 -2.24
N ASP A 144 6.87 1.25 -3.55
CA ASP A 144 6.65 0.04 -4.34
C ASP A 144 7.90 -0.89 -4.29
N PRO A 145 7.79 -2.18 -4.69
CA PRO A 145 8.90 -3.13 -4.66
C PRO A 145 10.15 -2.74 -5.47
N THR A 146 10.06 -1.73 -6.34
CA THR A 146 11.11 -1.31 -7.27
C THR A 146 11.77 0.02 -6.91
N ASP A 147 11.23 0.78 -5.96
CA ASP A 147 11.66 2.15 -5.63
C ASP A 147 13.12 2.25 -5.11
N TRP A 148 13.64 1.17 -4.53
CA TRP A 148 15.01 1.08 -4.02
C TRP A 148 16.01 0.46 -5.01
N LEU A 149 15.56 -0.05 -6.17
CA LEU A 149 16.45 -0.68 -7.15
C LEU A 149 17.49 0.31 -7.67
N GLY A 150 18.77 -0.06 -7.57
CA GLY A 150 19.90 0.81 -7.93
C GLY A 150 20.16 1.95 -6.93
N ARG A 151 19.48 1.94 -5.78
CA ARG A 151 19.69 2.82 -4.62
C ARG A 151 19.62 2.03 -3.32
N GLU A 152 20.35 0.92 -3.25
CA GLU A 152 20.36 0.00 -2.11
C GLU A 152 20.86 0.68 -0.82
N ASP A 153 21.70 1.71 -0.94
CA ASP A 153 22.11 2.59 0.16
C ASP A 153 20.94 3.37 0.78
N ARG A 154 19.80 3.45 0.07
CA ARG A 154 18.55 4.08 0.49
C ARG A 154 17.45 3.08 0.82
N LEU A 155 17.76 1.80 1.00
CA LEU A 155 16.76 0.78 1.39
C LEU A 155 15.98 1.16 2.67
N PHE A 156 16.58 1.95 3.56
CA PHE A 156 15.91 2.44 4.76
C PHE A 156 14.65 3.29 4.48
N LEU A 157 14.49 3.77 3.25
CA LEU A 157 13.31 4.47 2.77
C LEU A 157 12.17 3.50 2.41
N ASP A 158 12.40 2.19 2.28
CA ASP A 158 11.33 1.23 2.02
C ASP A 158 10.40 1.07 3.24
N GLY A 159 9.09 1.10 2.98
CA GLY A 159 8.04 1.00 3.99
C GLY A 159 6.86 1.92 3.71
N CYS A 160 6.06 2.15 4.74
CA CYS A 160 4.77 2.81 4.64
C CYS A 160 4.60 3.88 5.71
N ILE A 161 4.25 5.10 5.31
CA ILE A 161 3.88 6.19 6.21
C ILE A 161 2.37 6.31 6.21
N ILE A 162 1.75 6.16 7.37
CA ILE A 162 0.30 6.06 7.53
C ILE A 162 -0.15 7.03 8.61
N SER A 163 -1.25 7.72 8.37
CA SER A 163 -1.91 8.56 9.36
C SER A 163 -2.37 7.71 10.53
N ALA A 164 -1.92 8.05 11.73
CA ALA A 164 -2.36 7.40 12.96
C ALA A 164 -3.88 7.52 13.18
N ASP A 165 -4.55 8.52 12.58
CA ASP A 165 -6.00 8.71 12.71
C ASP A 165 -6.83 7.66 11.94
N THR A 166 -6.19 6.88 11.05
CA THR A 166 -6.81 5.75 10.31
C THR A 166 -6.67 4.39 10.97
N LEU A 167 -5.87 4.31 12.04
CA LEU A 167 -5.78 3.09 12.86
C LEU A 167 -7.18 2.69 13.37
N PRO A 168 -7.42 1.40 13.67
CA PRO A 168 -8.67 0.94 14.26
C PRO A 168 -9.09 1.78 15.48
N GLY A 169 -10.28 2.41 15.41
CA GLY A 169 -10.79 3.29 16.46
C GLY A 169 -10.22 4.72 16.47
N GLY A 170 -9.47 5.10 15.43
CA GLY A 170 -8.97 6.45 15.21
C GLY A 170 -10.06 7.46 14.83
N LYS A 171 -9.64 8.70 14.58
CA LYS A 171 -10.54 9.85 14.40
C LYS A 171 -10.98 10.07 12.96
N GLU A 172 -10.31 9.46 11.99
CA GLU A 172 -10.65 9.65 10.57
C GLU A 172 -11.91 8.87 10.22
N ARG A 173 -13.05 9.56 10.19
CA ARG A 173 -14.35 8.93 9.96
C ARG A 173 -14.36 8.26 8.59
N ASN A 174 -14.90 7.05 8.53
CA ASN A 174 -14.95 6.17 7.36
C ASN A 174 -13.62 5.50 6.99
N TYR A 175 -12.49 5.88 7.60
CA TYR A 175 -11.16 5.30 7.33
C TYR A 175 -10.45 4.85 8.60
N ASN A 176 -11.18 4.60 9.69
CA ASN A 176 -10.66 4.27 11.01
C ASN A 176 -10.85 2.80 11.40
N GLN A 177 -10.86 1.88 10.42
CA GLN A 177 -10.89 0.43 10.64
C GLN A 177 -9.57 -0.22 10.21
N GLY A 178 -8.55 0.58 9.88
CA GLY A 178 -7.22 0.11 9.50
C GLY A 178 -7.09 -0.32 8.05
N LYS A 179 -8.08 -0.06 7.17
CA LYS A 179 -7.98 -0.44 5.74
C LYS A 179 -7.06 0.47 4.94
N THR A 180 -6.79 1.68 5.43
CA THR A 180 -5.70 2.51 4.89
C THR A 180 -4.38 1.74 4.92
N ALA A 181 -4.00 1.11 6.05
CA ALA A 181 -2.79 0.30 6.08
C ALA A 181 -2.86 -0.90 5.11
N THR A 182 -4.01 -1.55 4.98
CA THR A 182 -4.21 -2.65 4.01
C THR A 182 -3.96 -2.17 2.57
N HIS A 183 -4.53 -1.03 2.19
CA HIS A 183 -4.35 -0.41 0.87
C HIS A 183 -2.89 -0.08 0.58
N GLU A 184 -2.25 0.63 1.50
CA GLU A 184 -0.88 1.09 1.35
C GLU A 184 0.08 -0.12 1.28
N VAL A 185 -0.12 -1.15 2.12
CA VAL A 185 0.66 -2.39 2.04
C VAL A 185 0.42 -3.13 0.71
N GLY A 186 -0.76 -3.00 0.10
CA GLY A 186 -1.01 -3.46 -1.27
C GLY A 186 -0.06 -2.82 -2.28
N HIS A 187 0.20 -1.51 -2.18
CA HIS A 187 1.24 -0.83 -2.97
C HIS A 187 2.64 -1.31 -2.63
N TRP A 188 2.93 -1.61 -1.36
CA TRP A 188 4.22 -2.18 -0.96
C TRP A 188 4.48 -3.57 -1.57
N PHE A 189 3.43 -4.36 -1.81
CA PHE A 189 3.48 -5.58 -2.62
C PHE A 189 3.42 -5.33 -4.14
N GLY A 190 3.23 -4.06 -4.54
CA GLY A 190 3.31 -3.58 -5.91
C GLY A 190 1.99 -3.54 -6.66
N LEU A 191 0.84 -3.65 -5.98
CA LEU A 191 -0.47 -3.45 -6.61
C LEU A 191 -0.66 -1.99 -7.05
N LEU A 192 -1.38 -1.81 -8.15
CA LEU A 192 -1.80 -0.51 -8.63
C LEU A 192 -3.19 -0.17 -8.09
N HIS A 193 -3.55 1.10 -8.15
CA HIS A 193 -4.94 1.49 -7.95
C HIS A 193 -5.83 0.85 -9.01
N THR A 194 -7.04 0.43 -8.62
CA THR A 194 -8.01 -0.20 -9.54
C THR A 194 -8.44 0.71 -10.69
N PHE A 195 -8.22 2.03 -10.55
CA PHE A 195 -8.55 3.06 -11.53
C PHE A 195 -7.32 3.60 -12.28
N ALA A 196 -6.24 2.81 -12.40
CA ALA A 196 -4.98 3.25 -13.02
C ALA A 196 -4.29 2.19 -13.93
N PRO A 197 -4.15 2.46 -15.26
CA PRO A 197 -4.76 3.56 -15.99
C PRO A 197 -6.29 3.40 -16.05
N ASP A 198 -6.96 4.47 -16.44
CA ASP A 198 -8.41 4.54 -16.60
C ASP A 198 -8.97 3.52 -17.62
N CYS A 199 -10.26 3.62 -17.96
CA CYS A 199 -10.94 2.74 -18.90
C CYS A 199 -10.21 2.53 -20.24
N TYR A 200 -9.34 3.45 -20.66
CA TYR A 200 -8.73 3.42 -21.99
C TYR A 200 -7.32 2.81 -22.01
N GLY A 201 -6.78 2.44 -20.85
CA GLY A 201 -5.50 1.75 -20.72
C GLY A 201 -5.63 0.28 -20.33
N ASP A 202 -4.54 -0.29 -19.82
CA ASP A 202 -4.46 -1.69 -19.39
C ASP A 202 -5.05 -1.93 -17.97
N GLY A 203 -5.81 -0.98 -17.44
CA GLY A 203 -6.30 -1.02 -16.06
C GLY A 203 -5.18 -1.15 -15.02
N ASP A 204 -5.48 -1.69 -13.84
CA ASP A 204 -4.48 -1.95 -12.79
C ASP A 204 -3.45 -3.05 -13.12
N MET A 205 -3.37 -3.48 -14.39
CA MET A 205 -2.54 -4.57 -14.90
C MET A 205 -2.90 -5.94 -14.34
N VAL A 206 -4.14 -6.07 -13.82
CA VAL A 206 -4.71 -7.30 -13.29
C VAL A 206 -6.03 -7.64 -14.00
N ASP A 207 -6.00 -8.68 -14.84
CA ASP A 207 -7.12 -9.08 -15.71
C ASP A 207 -8.49 -9.29 -15.02
N ASP A 208 -8.52 -9.64 -13.73
CA ASP A 208 -9.76 -9.93 -12.98
C ASP A 208 -10.23 -8.76 -12.10
N THR A 209 -9.59 -7.60 -12.19
CA THR A 209 -10.09 -6.35 -11.60
C THR A 209 -10.91 -5.61 -12.68
N PRO A 210 -12.22 -5.33 -12.45
CA PRO A 210 -12.99 -4.47 -13.35
C PRO A 210 -12.35 -3.09 -13.53
N ALA A 211 -12.38 -2.56 -14.75
CA ALA A 211 -11.83 -1.24 -15.05
C ALA A 211 -12.65 -0.14 -14.37
N ALA A 212 -11.97 0.87 -13.84
CA ALA A 212 -12.59 2.08 -13.31
C ALA A 212 -11.84 3.34 -13.77
N GLN A 213 -12.57 4.44 -13.96
CA GLN A 213 -12.00 5.75 -14.27
C GLN A 213 -11.91 6.66 -13.05
N ARG A 214 -12.76 6.40 -12.04
CA ARG A 214 -12.94 7.29 -10.90
C ARG A 214 -12.53 6.61 -9.60
N GLN A 215 -12.01 7.44 -8.70
CA GLN A 215 -11.90 7.08 -7.30
C GLN A 215 -13.30 6.93 -6.73
N SER A 216 -13.63 5.75 -6.22
CA SER A 216 -14.82 5.57 -5.42
C SER A 216 -14.54 6.13 -4.03
N THR A 217 -15.35 7.07 -3.53
CA THR A 217 -15.22 7.64 -2.18
C THR A 217 -16.49 7.40 -1.36
N ASP A 218 -17.23 6.36 -1.74
CA ASP A 218 -18.41 5.86 -1.07
C ASP A 218 -18.50 4.33 -1.22
N CYS A 219 -19.64 3.76 -0.87
CA CYS A 219 -19.95 2.34 -0.99
C CYS A 219 -21.01 2.04 -2.06
N SER A 220 -21.07 2.86 -3.12
CA SER A 220 -22.06 2.70 -4.19
C SER A 220 -21.77 1.45 -5.02
N LYS A 221 -22.45 0.35 -4.71
CA LYS A 221 -22.35 -0.93 -5.45
C LYS A 221 -22.86 -0.88 -6.90
N TRP A 222 -23.31 0.27 -7.37
CA TRP A 222 -23.84 0.48 -8.73
C TRP A 222 -22.98 1.47 -9.53
N ALA A 223 -21.83 1.87 -8.99
CA ALA A 223 -20.89 2.70 -9.72
C ALA A 223 -20.37 1.94 -10.94
N ASP A 224 -20.47 2.56 -12.11
CA ASP A 224 -19.95 2.05 -13.36
C ASP A 224 -19.41 3.24 -14.15
N SER A 225 -18.11 3.48 -14.00
CA SER A 225 -17.40 4.56 -14.68
C SER A 225 -16.81 4.12 -16.02
N CYS A 226 -16.82 2.82 -16.32
CA CYS A 226 -16.33 2.22 -17.56
C CYS A 226 -17.38 1.29 -18.20
N PRO A 227 -18.56 1.81 -18.62
CA PRO A 227 -19.70 0.98 -19.06
C PRO A 227 -19.44 0.17 -20.35
N ASP A 228 -18.40 0.54 -21.10
CA ASP A 228 -17.97 -0.21 -22.30
C ASP A 228 -17.07 -1.42 -21.95
N HIS A 229 -16.73 -1.61 -20.66
CA HIS A 229 -15.93 -2.71 -20.15
C HIS A 229 -16.77 -3.65 -19.26
N PRO A 230 -16.42 -4.93 -19.15
CA PRO A 230 -17.14 -5.84 -18.26
C PRO A 230 -16.96 -5.49 -16.78
N GLY A 231 -18.06 -5.48 -16.03
CA GLY A 231 -18.07 -5.32 -14.57
C GLY A 231 -18.57 -3.96 -14.12
N LEU A 232 -18.66 -3.78 -12.80
CA LEU A 232 -18.91 -2.49 -12.14
C LEU A 232 -17.61 -2.01 -11.52
N ASP A 233 -17.53 -0.72 -11.17
CA ASP A 233 -16.37 -0.18 -10.45
C ASP A 233 -16.09 -1.05 -9.21
N PRO A 234 -14.82 -1.43 -8.94
CA PRO A 234 -14.48 -2.37 -7.88
C PRO A 234 -14.46 -1.68 -6.50
N VAL A 235 -15.62 -1.19 -6.05
CA VAL A 235 -15.81 -0.43 -4.80
C VAL A 235 -15.48 -1.22 -3.53
N HIS A 236 -15.48 -2.56 -3.62
CA HIS A 236 -15.14 -3.43 -2.50
C HIS A 236 -13.65 -3.80 -2.45
N ASN A 237 -12.87 -3.42 -3.47
CA ASN A 237 -11.46 -3.75 -3.55
C ASN A 237 -10.62 -2.85 -2.63
N TYR A 238 -9.66 -3.43 -1.92
CA TYR A 238 -8.77 -2.66 -1.05
C TYR A 238 -7.93 -1.63 -1.81
N MET A 239 -7.69 -1.80 -3.11
CA MET A 239 -6.95 -0.84 -3.96
C MET A 239 -7.84 0.24 -4.60
N SER A 240 -9.12 0.32 -4.21
CA SER A 240 -9.98 1.49 -4.43
C SER A 240 -9.79 2.51 -3.31
N TYR A 241 -10.48 3.66 -3.37
CA TYR A 241 -10.52 4.69 -2.32
C TYR A 241 -11.81 4.66 -1.49
N SER A 242 -12.62 3.60 -1.65
CA SER A 242 -13.88 3.44 -0.93
C SER A 242 -13.68 3.39 0.58
N PHE A 243 -14.75 3.68 1.32
CA PHE A 243 -14.72 3.65 2.78
C PHE A 243 -14.38 2.27 3.33
N ASP A 244 -13.73 2.25 4.51
CA ASP A 244 -13.28 1.03 5.18
C ASP A 244 -14.42 0.03 5.43
N ASN A 245 -15.64 0.53 5.66
CA ASN A 245 -16.80 -0.33 5.95
C ASN A 245 -17.31 -1.10 4.73
N CYS A 246 -16.79 -0.84 3.53
CA CYS A 246 -17.14 -1.58 2.32
C CYS A 246 -15.94 -2.15 1.56
N THR A 247 -14.69 -1.82 1.90
CA THR A 247 -13.53 -2.51 1.32
C THR A 247 -13.27 -3.84 2.03
N THR A 248 -13.25 -4.93 1.27
CA THR A 248 -13.31 -6.29 1.80
C THR A 248 -12.47 -7.32 1.06
N GLU A 249 -11.85 -6.98 -0.07
CA GLU A 249 -11.16 -7.99 -0.88
C GLU A 249 -9.97 -7.50 -1.71
N PHE A 250 -9.06 -8.43 -1.97
CA PHE A 250 -8.19 -8.45 -3.14
C PHE A 250 -8.71 -9.50 -4.13
N THR A 251 -8.50 -9.30 -5.43
CA THR A 251 -8.83 -10.32 -6.43
C THR A 251 -7.82 -11.48 -6.42
N LYS A 252 -8.15 -12.58 -7.13
CA LYS A 252 -7.20 -13.68 -7.32
C LYS A 252 -6.00 -13.22 -8.14
N GLY A 253 -6.20 -12.36 -9.14
CA GLY A 253 -5.13 -11.77 -9.93
C GLY A 253 -4.25 -10.83 -9.14
N GLN A 254 -4.80 -10.01 -8.25
CA GLN A 254 -4.01 -9.19 -7.33
C GLN A 254 -3.17 -10.08 -6.41
N THR A 255 -3.73 -11.18 -5.92
CA THR A 255 -2.95 -12.20 -5.18
C THR A 255 -1.79 -12.76 -6.02
N ASP A 256 -2.05 -13.15 -7.28
CA ASP A 256 -1.00 -13.62 -8.19
C ASP A 256 0.12 -12.58 -8.34
N ARG A 257 -0.27 -11.32 -8.56
CA ARG A 257 0.66 -10.21 -8.79
C ARG A 257 1.53 -9.92 -7.57
N MET A 258 0.94 -9.86 -6.37
CA MET A 258 1.68 -9.69 -5.11
C MET A 258 2.73 -10.78 -4.92
N HIS A 259 2.37 -12.04 -5.18
CA HIS A 259 3.29 -13.18 -5.08
C HIS A 259 4.42 -13.13 -6.11
N SER A 260 4.11 -12.74 -7.35
CA SER A 260 5.09 -12.59 -8.42
C SER A 260 6.10 -11.47 -8.13
N LEU A 261 5.62 -10.31 -7.71
CA LEU A 261 6.47 -9.17 -7.36
C LEU A 261 7.28 -9.41 -6.08
N TRP A 262 6.69 -10.09 -5.09
CA TRP A 262 7.42 -10.54 -3.90
C TRP A 262 8.64 -11.40 -4.28
N ARG A 263 8.43 -12.47 -5.06
CA ARG A 263 9.53 -13.37 -5.48
C ARG A 263 10.61 -12.64 -6.27
N ARG A 264 10.21 -11.65 -7.08
CA ARG A 264 11.13 -10.95 -7.97
C ARG A 264 11.99 -9.93 -7.24
N TYR A 265 11.43 -9.24 -6.27
CA TYR A 265 12.09 -8.07 -5.67
C TYR A 265 12.36 -8.22 -4.17
N ARG A 266 11.46 -8.84 -3.41
CA ARG A 266 11.51 -8.84 -1.93
C ARG A 266 12.05 -10.14 -1.32
N ALA A 267 11.91 -11.29 -2.00
CA ALA A 267 12.41 -12.59 -1.55
C ALA A 267 13.94 -12.70 -1.52
#